data_AF-A0A2D5HFC5-F1
#
_entry.id   AF-A0A2D5HFC5-F1
#
_cell.length_a   1.000
_cell.length_b   1.000
_cell.length_c   1.000
_cell.angle_alpha   90.00
_cell.angle_beta   90.00
_cell.angle_gamma   90.00
#
_symmetry.space_group_name_H-M   'P 1'
#
loop_
_entity.id
_entity.type
_entity.pdbx_description
1 polymer ?
#
loop_
_entity_poly.entity_id
_entity_poly.type
_entity_poly.pdbx_seq_one_letter_code
_entity_poly.pdbx_strand_id
1 'polypeptide(L)'
;MGFVLQTSKRANPGPVESRATARAGAIGRAYSASRVKSKLRALVLVDRYRLCKVAADKRRQSVGENAPDTVEDWVARVVGHPAVSDWVTVDQEMITGFADVTRDWNFLHVDEEAASAAGMDRTIAHGFLTLSLMSPMRMNAGLLPCPGLKMAMNYGLDAVRFLAPVYAGDRIRGHFTTEEIVEAHPGRYRERLKASVEIEGQEKPALVATWLALYVT
;
A
#
# COMPACT_ATOMS: atom_id res chain seq x y z
N MET A 1 62.88 -29.01 -6.39
CA MET A 1 63.36 -29.87 -7.50
C MET A 1 62.13 -30.27 -8.31
N GLY A 2 62.02 -29.74 -9.52
CA GLY A 2 60.83 -29.88 -10.36
C GLY A 2 60.76 -31.23 -11.07
N PHE A 3 59.54 -31.61 -11.48
CA PHE A 3 59.34 -32.51 -12.60
C PHE A 3 58.22 -31.96 -13.48
N VAL A 4 58.58 -31.84 -14.76
CA VAL A 4 57.83 -31.32 -15.89
C VAL A 4 56.92 -32.44 -16.42
N LEU A 5 55.66 -32.14 -16.72
CA LEU A 5 54.79 -33.00 -17.50
C LEU A 5 54.34 -32.27 -18.77
N GLN A 6 54.53 -32.97 -19.88
CA GLN A 6 54.43 -32.49 -21.26
C GLN A 6 53.03 -32.02 -21.64
N THR A 7 53.02 -31.00 -22.48
CA THR A 7 51.86 -30.38 -23.12
C THR A 7 51.34 -31.28 -24.25
N SER A 8 50.05 -31.64 -24.21
CA SER A 8 49.32 -32.10 -25.40
C SER A 8 48.45 -30.96 -25.91
N LYS A 9 48.62 -30.63 -27.19
CA LYS A 9 47.83 -29.61 -27.90
C LYS A 9 46.38 -30.08 -27.99
N ARG A 10 45.46 -29.39 -27.31
CA ARG A 10 44.03 -29.44 -27.63
C ARG A 10 43.67 -28.23 -28.48
N ALA A 11 42.92 -28.51 -29.55
CA ALA A 11 42.46 -27.58 -30.56
C ALA A 11 41.57 -26.47 -29.97
N ASN A 12 41.69 -25.29 -30.56
CA ASN A 12 40.89 -24.11 -30.31
C ASN A 12 39.44 -24.32 -30.79
N PRO A 13 38.41 -24.32 -29.94
CA PRO A 13 37.05 -24.22 -30.44
C PRO A 13 36.79 -22.77 -30.83
N GLY A 14 36.43 -22.55 -32.10
CA GLY A 14 36.03 -21.25 -32.62
C GLY A 14 34.82 -20.64 -31.89
N PRO A 15 34.48 -19.37 -32.18
CA PRO A 15 33.47 -18.64 -31.42
C PRO A 15 32.11 -19.32 -31.56
N VAL A 16 31.50 -19.67 -30.43
CA VAL A 16 30.11 -20.12 -30.36
C VAL A 16 29.22 -18.89 -30.50
N GLU A 17 28.64 -18.69 -31.68
CA GLU A 17 27.60 -17.69 -31.91
C GLU A 17 26.35 -18.03 -31.07
N SER A 18 25.95 -17.09 -30.21
CA SER A 18 24.75 -17.22 -29.39
C SER A 18 23.49 -17.07 -30.25
N ARG A 19 22.69 -18.14 -30.36
CA ARG A 19 21.30 -18.10 -30.84
C ARG A 19 20.37 -17.42 -29.82
N ALA A 20 20.62 -16.15 -29.53
CA ALA A 20 19.80 -15.31 -28.66
C ALA A 20 19.29 -14.07 -29.40
N THR A 21 18.85 -14.20 -30.65
CA THR A 21 18.35 -13.09 -31.46
C THR A 21 17.20 -13.52 -32.38
N ALA A 22 16.11 -14.03 -31.81
CA ALA A 22 14.86 -14.24 -32.57
C ALA A 22 13.56 -14.12 -31.76
N ARG A 23 13.59 -13.52 -30.56
CA ARG A 23 12.35 -13.22 -29.79
C ARG A 23 12.26 -11.80 -29.21
N ALA A 24 13.13 -10.89 -29.66
CA ALA A 24 13.08 -9.47 -29.27
C ALA A 24 12.20 -8.60 -30.21
N GLY A 25 11.66 -9.16 -31.30
CA GLY A 25 10.91 -8.41 -32.33
C GLY A 25 9.43 -8.16 -32.05
N ALA A 26 8.87 -8.70 -30.96
CA ALA A 26 7.45 -8.53 -30.62
C ALA A 26 7.17 -7.45 -29.56
N ILE A 27 8.20 -6.94 -28.87
CA ILE A 27 8.06 -5.97 -27.77
C ILE A 27 8.01 -4.52 -28.31
N GLY A 28 8.43 -4.30 -29.56
CA GLY A 28 8.56 -2.96 -30.17
C GLY A 28 7.29 -2.33 -30.77
N ARG A 29 6.18 -3.07 -30.91
CA ARG A 29 4.93 -2.54 -31.53
C ARG A 29 3.87 -2.06 -30.55
N ALA A 30 4.08 -2.21 -29.23
CA ALA A 30 3.14 -1.74 -28.20
C ALA A 30 3.31 -0.26 -27.80
N TYR A 31 4.34 0.43 -28.27
CA TYR A 31 4.67 1.79 -27.80
C TYR A 31 3.83 2.92 -28.39
N SER A 32 3.06 2.68 -29.47
CA SER A 32 2.23 3.71 -30.10
C SER A 32 0.88 3.93 -29.39
N ALA A 33 0.32 2.90 -28.73
CA ALA A 33 -0.92 3.01 -27.95
C ALA A 33 -0.74 3.71 -26.59
N SER A 34 0.50 3.99 -26.17
CA SER A 34 0.85 4.54 -24.86
C SER A 34 0.39 5.99 -24.67
N ARG A 35 0.32 6.79 -25.75
CA ARG A 35 0.06 8.24 -25.67
C ARG A 35 -1.42 8.62 -25.55
N VAL A 36 -2.33 7.73 -25.97
CA VAL A 36 -3.79 7.92 -25.80
C VAL A 36 -4.24 7.35 -24.45
N LYS A 37 -3.70 6.18 -24.05
CA LYS A 37 -3.91 5.61 -22.71
C LYS A 37 -3.37 6.52 -21.59
N SER A 38 -2.26 7.22 -21.81
CA SER A 38 -1.71 8.16 -20.82
C SER A 38 -2.60 9.39 -20.59
N LYS A 39 -3.24 9.92 -21.65
CA LYS A 39 -4.21 11.03 -21.53
C LYS A 39 -5.51 10.61 -20.84
N LEU A 40 -6.04 9.41 -21.12
CA LEU A 40 -7.19 8.87 -20.39
C LEU A 40 -6.86 8.58 -18.92
N ARG A 41 -5.68 7.99 -18.63
CA ARG A 41 -5.23 7.73 -17.24
C ARG A 41 -5.02 9.01 -16.45
N ALA A 42 -4.46 10.06 -17.06
CA ALA A 42 -4.31 11.37 -16.43
C ALA A 42 -5.68 12.01 -16.14
N LEU A 43 -6.65 11.90 -17.05
CA LEU A 43 -8.01 12.41 -16.84
C LEU A 43 -8.71 11.67 -15.68
N VAL A 44 -8.60 10.34 -15.62
CA VAL A 44 -9.16 9.51 -14.53
C VAL A 44 -8.48 9.81 -13.17
N LEU A 45 -7.17 10.06 -13.15
CA LEU A 45 -6.44 10.43 -11.93
C LEU A 45 -6.85 11.81 -11.41
N VAL A 46 -7.00 12.79 -12.30
CA VAL A 46 -7.49 14.14 -11.96
C VAL A 46 -8.92 14.05 -11.43
N ASP A 47 -9.76 13.16 -11.97
CA ASP A 47 -11.12 12.97 -11.51
C ASP A 47 -11.19 12.27 -10.15
N ARG A 48 -10.39 11.22 -9.92
CA ARG A 48 -10.26 10.57 -8.61
C ARG A 48 -9.67 11.49 -7.54
N TYR A 49 -8.71 12.35 -7.89
CA TYR A 49 -8.18 13.36 -6.98
C TYR A 49 -9.22 14.44 -6.65
N ARG A 50 -10.01 14.88 -7.64
CA ARG A 50 -11.15 15.79 -7.42
C ARG A 50 -12.20 15.14 -6.52
N LEU A 51 -12.52 13.87 -6.72
CA LEU A 51 -13.41 13.11 -5.82
C LEU A 51 -12.84 12.99 -4.42
N CYS A 52 -11.52 12.78 -4.28
CA CYS A 52 -10.85 12.77 -2.97
C CYS A 52 -10.95 14.14 -2.27
N LYS A 53 -10.72 15.24 -3.00
CA LYS A 53 -10.92 16.60 -2.48
C LYS A 53 -12.37 16.86 -2.09
N VAL A 54 -13.34 16.55 -2.95
CA VAL A 54 -14.77 16.72 -2.66
C VAL A 54 -15.19 15.86 -1.46
N ALA A 55 -14.67 14.64 -1.31
CA ALA A 55 -14.93 13.80 -0.14
C ALA A 55 -14.25 14.32 1.14
N ALA A 56 -13.05 14.90 1.03
CA ALA A 56 -12.37 15.56 2.14
C ALA A 56 -13.10 16.84 2.56
N ASP A 57 -13.56 17.65 1.61
CA ASP A 57 -14.31 18.88 1.86
C ASP A 57 -15.70 18.57 2.43
N LYS A 58 -16.42 17.58 1.88
CA LYS A 58 -17.68 17.09 2.45
C LYS A 58 -17.50 16.51 3.85
N ARG A 59 -16.41 15.78 4.12
CA ARG A 59 -16.10 15.31 5.48
C ARG A 59 -15.80 16.47 6.41
N ARG A 60 -15.00 17.45 5.98
CA ARG A 60 -14.72 18.67 6.75
C ARG A 60 -15.99 19.45 7.07
N GLN A 61 -16.95 19.46 6.15
CA GLN A 61 -18.29 20.05 6.33
C GLN A 61 -19.20 19.18 7.22
N SER A 62 -19.09 17.85 7.18
CA SER A 62 -19.88 16.92 7.99
C SER A 62 -19.40 16.78 9.43
N VAL A 63 -18.20 17.27 9.77
CA VAL A 63 -17.77 17.44 11.17
C VAL A 63 -18.69 18.42 11.92
N GLY A 64 -19.42 19.29 11.20
CA GLY A 64 -20.41 20.20 11.80
C GLY A 64 -19.79 21.12 12.87
N GLU A 65 -20.64 21.80 13.64
CA GLU A 65 -20.29 22.72 14.75
C GLU A 65 -19.46 22.08 15.89
N ASN A 66 -19.02 20.83 15.74
CA ASN A 66 -18.25 20.06 16.73
C ASN A 66 -16.78 19.86 16.32
N ALA A 67 -16.23 20.61 15.36
CA ALA A 67 -14.79 20.61 15.15
C ALA A 67 -14.09 21.10 16.43
N PRO A 68 -12.98 20.49 16.88
CA PRO A 68 -12.25 21.01 18.01
C PRO A 68 -11.76 22.44 17.69
N ASP A 69 -11.96 23.38 18.62
CA ASP A 69 -11.52 24.76 18.45
C ASP A 69 -10.02 24.92 18.73
N THR A 70 -9.48 24.05 19.59
CA THR A 70 -8.07 24.02 19.99
C THR A 70 -7.41 22.67 19.74
N VAL A 71 -6.07 22.65 19.67
CA VAL A 71 -5.31 21.40 19.54
C VAL A 71 -5.53 20.52 20.77
N GLU A 72 -5.65 21.12 21.94
CA GLU A 72 -5.93 20.45 23.21
C GLU A 72 -7.26 19.71 23.18
N ASP A 73 -8.33 20.34 22.66
CA ASP A 73 -9.63 19.69 22.49
C ASP A 73 -9.58 18.53 21.49
N TRP A 74 -8.80 18.71 20.41
CA TRP A 74 -8.59 17.64 19.44
C TRP A 74 -7.91 16.44 20.08
N VAL A 75 -6.81 16.66 20.81
CA VAL A 75 -6.08 15.62 21.54
C VAL A 75 -7.01 14.89 22.51
N ALA A 76 -7.80 15.62 23.30
CA ALA A 76 -8.74 15.03 24.25
C ALA A 76 -9.82 14.15 23.60
N ARG A 77 -10.23 14.47 22.37
CA ARG A 77 -11.25 13.73 21.62
C ARG A 77 -10.73 12.48 20.92
N VAL A 78 -9.47 12.47 20.50
CA VAL A 78 -8.92 11.36 19.68
C VAL A 78 -8.08 10.39 20.50
N VAL A 79 -7.33 10.86 21.50
CA VAL A 79 -6.49 10.00 22.33
C VAL A 79 -7.35 9.05 23.13
N GLY A 80 -7.03 7.75 23.05
CA GLY A 80 -7.73 6.69 23.77
C GLY A 80 -9.10 6.30 23.18
N HIS A 81 -9.59 7.01 22.17
CA HIS A 81 -10.91 6.75 21.57
C HIS A 81 -10.79 5.85 20.33
N PRO A 82 -11.41 4.66 20.30
CA PRO A 82 -11.37 3.79 19.15
C PRO A 82 -12.15 4.36 17.96
N ALA A 83 -11.60 4.19 16.76
CA ALA A 83 -12.25 4.51 15.50
C ALA A 83 -12.19 3.31 14.55
N VAL A 84 -13.30 3.03 13.86
CA VAL A 84 -13.45 1.88 12.97
C VAL A 84 -13.87 2.36 11.60
N SER A 85 -13.22 1.88 10.55
CA SER A 85 -13.60 2.20 9.17
C SER A 85 -14.77 1.33 8.70
N ASP A 86 -15.42 1.80 7.64
CA ASP A 86 -16.22 0.98 6.75
C ASP A 86 -15.40 -0.17 6.17
N TRP A 87 -16.11 -1.19 5.70
CA TRP A 87 -15.53 -2.32 5.01
C TRP A 87 -15.06 -1.95 3.59
N VAL A 88 -13.95 -2.54 3.19
CA VAL A 88 -13.37 -2.47 1.85
C VAL A 88 -13.25 -3.88 1.29
N THR A 89 -13.86 -4.14 0.13
CA THR A 89 -13.64 -5.38 -0.61
C THR A 89 -12.30 -5.30 -1.34
N VAL A 90 -11.44 -6.30 -1.16
CA VAL A 90 -10.14 -6.42 -1.83
C VAL A 90 -10.28 -7.42 -2.97
N ASP A 91 -10.59 -6.93 -4.17
CA ASP A 91 -10.74 -7.76 -5.35
C ASP A 91 -9.41 -7.98 -6.11
N GLN A 92 -9.44 -8.88 -7.09
CA GLN A 92 -8.27 -9.18 -7.92
C GLN A 92 -7.81 -7.97 -8.74
N GLU A 93 -8.71 -7.08 -9.16
CA GLU A 93 -8.33 -5.88 -9.92
C GLU A 93 -7.45 -4.95 -9.06
N MET A 94 -7.81 -4.76 -7.79
CA MET A 94 -7.01 -4.01 -6.84
C MET A 94 -5.64 -4.63 -6.61
N ILE A 95 -5.59 -5.96 -6.43
CA ILE A 95 -4.34 -6.71 -6.21
C ILE A 95 -3.41 -6.59 -7.43
N THR A 96 -3.94 -6.87 -8.63
CA THR A 96 -3.18 -6.75 -9.88
C THR A 96 -2.75 -5.30 -10.15
N GLY A 97 -3.63 -4.33 -9.87
CA GLY A 97 -3.31 -2.91 -10.00
C GLY A 97 -2.16 -2.48 -9.07
N PHE A 98 -2.10 -3.03 -7.86
CA PHE A 98 -0.97 -2.80 -6.95
C PHE A 98 0.31 -3.42 -7.48
N ALA A 99 0.26 -4.65 -7.99
CA ALA A 99 1.40 -5.30 -8.65
C ALA A 99 1.98 -4.46 -9.80
N ASP A 100 1.12 -3.88 -10.64
CA ASP A 100 1.55 -3.01 -11.75
C ASP A 100 2.28 -1.75 -11.28
N VAL A 101 1.87 -1.18 -10.15
CA VAL A 101 2.47 0.03 -9.56
C VAL A 101 3.81 -0.29 -8.89
N THR A 102 3.84 -1.35 -8.08
CA THR A 102 5.02 -1.70 -7.28
C THR A 102 6.02 -2.59 -8.00
N ARG A 103 5.61 -3.19 -9.13
CA ARG A 103 6.37 -4.19 -9.89
C ARG A 103 6.58 -5.50 -9.13
N ASP A 104 5.72 -5.78 -8.17
CA ASP A 104 5.70 -7.05 -7.45
C ASP A 104 4.66 -7.99 -8.08
N TRP A 105 5.10 -8.73 -9.10
CA TRP A 105 4.32 -9.74 -9.81
C TRP A 105 4.56 -11.15 -9.28
N ASN A 106 4.83 -11.30 -7.98
CA ASN A 106 4.88 -12.62 -7.36
C ASN A 106 3.59 -13.41 -7.66
N PHE A 107 3.74 -14.66 -8.10
CA PHE A 107 2.63 -15.49 -8.59
C PHE A 107 1.51 -15.65 -7.55
N LEU A 108 1.83 -15.61 -6.26
CA LEU A 108 0.84 -15.66 -5.16
C LEU A 108 -0.22 -14.55 -5.22
N HIS A 109 0.06 -13.45 -5.93
CA HIS A 109 -0.82 -12.29 -6.06
C HIS A 109 -1.60 -12.23 -7.37
N VAL A 110 -1.03 -12.77 -8.46
CA VAL A 110 -1.49 -12.48 -9.83
C VAL A 110 -1.80 -13.71 -10.67
N ASP A 111 -1.46 -14.90 -10.21
CA ASP A 111 -1.64 -16.15 -10.94
C ASP A 111 -2.39 -17.17 -10.06
N GLU A 112 -3.68 -17.34 -10.35
CA GLU A 112 -4.57 -18.21 -9.58
C GLU A 112 -4.19 -19.69 -9.71
N GLU A 113 -3.77 -20.14 -10.90
CA GLU A 113 -3.35 -21.53 -11.13
C GLU A 113 -2.06 -21.84 -10.36
N ALA A 114 -1.07 -20.95 -10.44
CA ALA A 114 0.18 -21.11 -9.71
C ALA A 114 0.00 -20.97 -8.19
N ALA A 115 -0.87 -20.07 -7.72
CA ALA A 115 -1.19 -19.94 -6.30
C ALA A 115 -1.90 -21.20 -5.78
N SER A 116 -2.85 -21.75 -6.53
CA SER A 116 -3.52 -23.01 -6.19
C SER A 116 -2.55 -24.18 -6.17
N ALA A 117 -1.65 -24.28 -7.15
CA ALA A 117 -0.59 -25.29 -7.18
C ALA A 117 0.39 -25.18 -5.98
N ALA A 118 0.54 -23.98 -5.41
CA ALA A 118 1.31 -23.74 -4.18
C ALA A 118 0.51 -23.98 -2.88
N GLY A 119 -0.73 -24.47 -2.98
CA GLY A 119 -1.57 -24.81 -1.83
C GLY A 119 -2.37 -23.65 -1.25
N MET A 120 -2.51 -22.55 -1.98
CA MET A 120 -3.39 -21.43 -1.58
C MET A 120 -4.81 -21.68 -2.11
N ASP A 121 -5.81 -21.26 -1.35
CA ASP A 121 -7.22 -21.40 -1.78
C ASP A 121 -7.55 -20.51 -2.99
N ARG A 122 -6.91 -19.35 -3.06
CA ARG A 122 -7.00 -18.34 -4.12
C ARG A 122 -5.81 -17.39 -3.99
N THR A 123 -5.65 -16.47 -4.94
CA THR A 123 -4.66 -15.40 -4.83
C THR A 123 -4.85 -14.57 -3.56
N ILE A 124 -3.74 -14.06 -3.04
CA ILE A 124 -3.73 -13.20 -1.85
C ILE A 124 -3.29 -11.79 -2.21
N ALA A 125 -3.78 -10.81 -1.46
CA ALA A 125 -3.29 -9.45 -1.54
C ALA A 125 -1.83 -9.35 -1.08
N HIS A 126 -1.08 -8.41 -1.67
CA HIS A 126 0.21 -8.01 -1.14
C HIS A 126 0.04 -7.51 0.29
N GLY A 127 0.91 -7.91 1.22
CA GLY A 127 0.89 -7.33 2.57
C GLY A 127 0.99 -5.79 2.54
N PHE A 128 1.81 -5.26 1.64
CA PHE A 128 1.94 -3.81 1.44
C PHE A 128 0.69 -3.14 0.85
N LEU A 129 -0.15 -3.86 0.10
CA LEU A 129 -1.46 -3.35 -0.33
C LEU A 129 -2.36 -3.18 0.89
N THR A 130 -2.50 -4.21 1.73
CA THR A 130 -3.28 -4.16 2.98
C THR A 130 -2.81 -3.04 3.90
N LEU A 131 -1.50 -2.88 4.08
CA LEU A 131 -0.91 -1.76 4.83
C LEU A 131 -1.27 -0.40 4.22
N SER A 132 -1.18 -0.27 2.89
CA SER A 132 -1.49 0.99 2.19
C SER A 132 -2.96 1.40 2.32
N LEU A 133 -3.88 0.43 2.37
CA LEU A 133 -5.32 0.66 2.55
C LEU A 133 -5.67 1.22 3.94
N MET A 134 -4.79 1.10 4.93
CA MET A 134 -5.02 1.73 6.24
C MET A 134 -5.13 3.25 6.15
N SER A 135 -4.47 3.90 5.19
CA SER A 135 -4.55 5.35 5.02
C SER A 135 -5.96 5.83 4.67
N PRO A 136 -6.61 5.34 3.59
CA PRO A 136 -8.00 5.69 3.32
C PRO A 136 -8.99 5.15 4.37
N MET A 137 -8.74 3.98 4.98
CA MET A 137 -9.57 3.48 6.09
C MET A 137 -9.57 4.42 7.27
N ARG A 138 -8.41 4.94 7.66
CA ARG A 138 -8.27 5.91 8.75
C ARG A 138 -9.08 7.19 8.48
N MET A 139 -9.03 7.69 7.24
CA MET A 139 -9.84 8.85 6.83
C MET A 139 -11.33 8.55 6.84
N ASN A 140 -11.72 7.33 6.51
CA ASN A 140 -13.11 6.90 6.52
C ASN A 140 -13.65 6.68 7.96
N ALA A 141 -12.81 6.23 8.90
CA ALA A 141 -13.15 6.00 10.30
C ALA A 141 -13.52 7.28 11.09
N GLY A 142 -13.55 8.45 10.45
CA GLY A 142 -14.03 9.68 11.06
C GLY A 142 -13.06 10.35 12.03
N LEU A 143 -11.78 9.97 12.03
CA LEU A 143 -10.77 10.65 12.84
C LEU A 143 -10.64 12.11 12.39
N LEU A 144 -11.03 13.02 13.29
CA LEU A 144 -11.13 14.45 13.02
C LEU A 144 -9.74 15.05 12.70
N PRO A 145 -9.66 15.95 11.72
CA PRO A 145 -8.41 16.66 11.44
C PRO A 145 -8.06 17.62 12.58
N CYS A 146 -6.77 17.76 12.85
CA CYS A 146 -6.24 18.74 13.80
C CYS A 146 -6.67 20.17 13.41
N PRO A 147 -7.04 21.05 14.36
CA PRO A 147 -7.34 22.44 14.07
C PRO A 147 -6.16 23.17 13.43
N GLY A 148 -6.43 24.01 12.43
CA GLY A 148 -5.38 24.71 11.70
C GLY A 148 -4.50 23.83 10.81
N LEU A 149 -4.83 22.54 10.62
CA LEU A 149 -4.02 21.60 9.84
C LEU A 149 -3.65 22.14 8.45
N LYS A 150 -2.35 22.35 8.23
CA LYS A 150 -1.76 22.66 6.92
C LYS A 150 -1.32 21.40 6.20
N MET A 151 -0.81 20.41 6.93
CA MET A 151 -0.23 19.20 6.36
C MET A 151 -0.29 18.03 7.35
N ALA A 152 -0.71 16.86 6.86
CA ALA A 152 -0.60 15.59 7.57
C ALA A 152 0.19 14.61 6.70
N MET A 153 1.14 13.89 7.29
CA MET A 153 1.99 12.93 6.58
C MET A 153 2.11 11.63 7.35
N ASN A 154 2.25 10.54 6.61
CA ASN A 154 2.75 9.29 7.17
C ASN A 154 4.21 9.52 7.57
N TYR A 155 4.51 9.47 8.87
CA TYR A 155 5.86 9.69 9.39
C TYR A 155 6.66 8.38 9.43
N GLY A 156 5.98 7.26 9.63
CA GLY A 156 6.62 5.95 9.67
C GLY A 156 5.80 4.93 10.44
N LEU A 157 6.35 3.73 10.59
CA LEU A 157 5.76 2.64 11.35
C LEU A 157 6.84 2.09 12.27
N ASP A 158 6.55 1.99 13.57
CA ASP A 158 7.50 1.39 14.52
C ASP A 158 7.47 -0.13 14.44
N ALA A 159 6.28 -0.70 14.23
CA ALA A 159 6.09 -2.13 14.11
C ALA A 159 4.95 -2.43 13.15
N VAL A 160 5.13 -3.46 12.33
CA VAL A 160 4.09 -4.06 11.47
C VAL A 160 4.25 -5.57 11.51
N ARG A 161 3.14 -6.30 11.59
CA ARG A 161 3.09 -7.76 11.41
C ARG A 161 1.93 -8.13 10.52
N PHE A 162 2.18 -9.00 9.54
CA PHE A 162 1.18 -9.64 8.70
C PHE A 162 0.85 -11.01 9.31
N LEU A 163 -0.39 -11.16 9.75
CA LEU A 163 -0.80 -12.25 10.63
C LEU A 163 -1.69 -13.28 9.92
N ALA A 164 -2.54 -12.84 9.00
CA ALA A 164 -3.38 -13.69 8.17
C ALA A 164 -3.37 -13.19 6.72
N PRO A 165 -3.41 -14.09 5.72
CA PRO A 165 -3.55 -13.68 4.33
C PRO A 165 -4.92 -13.05 4.10
N VAL A 166 -4.95 -11.95 3.34
CA VAL A 166 -6.18 -11.39 2.78
C VAL A 166 -6.31 -11.96 1.39
N TYR A 167 -7.35 -12.71 1.14
CA TYR A 167 -7.57 -13.33 -0.15
C TYR A 167 -8.40 -12.44 -1.07
N ALA A 168 -8.26 -12.64 -2.39
CA ALA A 168 -9.07 -11.93 -3.38
C ALA A 168 -10.58 -12.17 -3.15
N GLY A 169 -11.34 -11.09 -2.97
CA GLY A 169 -12.76 -11.09 -2.64
C GLY A 169 -13.06 -10.89 -1.15
N ASP A 170 -12.06 -10.92 -0.26
CA ASP A 170 -12.26 -10.65 1.16
C ASP A 170 -12.68 -9.20 1.41
N ARG A 171 -13.46 -9.00 2.47
CA ARG A 171 -13.76 -7.67 3.02
C ARG A 171 -12.90 -7.44 4.25
N ILE A 172 -12.26 -6.28 4.29
CA ILE A 172 -11.39 -5.86 5.41
C ILE A 172 -11.77 -4.48 5.92
N ARG A 173 -11.50 -4.19 7.19
CA ARG A 173 -11.66 -2.84 7.77
C ARG A 173 -10.56 -2.52 8.77
N GLY A 174 -10.27 -1.24 8.91
CA GLY A 174 -9.27 -0.75 9.85
C GLY A 174 -9.89 -0.41 11.20
N HIS A 175 -9.18 -0.78 12.27
CA HIS A 175 -9.40 -0.29 13.62
C HIS A 175 -8.22 0.59 14.01
N PHE A 176 -8.49 1.72 14.62
CA PHE A 176 -7.49 2.71 14.98
C PHE A 176 -7.72 3.19 16.40
N THR A 177 -6.65 3.37 17.16
CA THR A 177 -6.70 4.02 18.47
C THR A 177 -5.45 4.87 18.63
N THR A 178 -5.64 6.18 18.75
CA THR A 178 -4.54 7.09 19.03
C THR A 178 -4.06 6.87 20.46
N GLU A 179 -2.79 6.51 20.62
CA GLU A 179 -2.18 6.28 21.93
C GLU A 179 -1.69 7.58 22.55
N GLU A 180 -1.02 8.40 21.74
CA GLU A 180 -0.44 9.67 22.18
C GLU A 180 -0.33 10.65 21.02
N ILE A 181 -0.39 11.94 21.36
CA ILE A 181 -0.03 13.05 20.48
C ILE A 181 0.91 13.95 21.27
N VAL A 182 2.07 14.25 20.69
CA VAL A 182 3.10 15.08 21.31
C VAL A 182 3.45 16.22 20.37
N GLU A 183 3.48 17.44 20.89
CA GLU A 183 4.08 18.57 20.17
C GLU A 183 5.60 18.43 20.19
N ALA A 184 6.17 17.96 19.09
CA ALA A 184 7.62 17.75 18.99
C ALA A 184 8.38 19.07 18.78
N HIS A 185 7.74 20.04 18.12
CA HIS A 185 8.20 21.41 17.90
C HIS A 185 6.97 22.32 17.79
N PRO A 186 7.10 23.65 17.99
CA PRO A 186 5.97 24.57 17.83
C PRO A 186 5.20 24.34 16.52
N GLY A 187 3.91 24.01 16.63
CA GLY A 187 3.02 23.73 15.49
C GLY A 187 3.30 22.42 14.76
N ARG A 188 4.08 21.49 15.35
CA ARG A 188 4.39 20.18 14.78
C ARG A 188 4.10 19.07 15.77
N TYR A 189 3.06 18.30 15.49
CA TYR A 189 2.57 17.25 16.37
C TYR A 189 2.86 15.88 15.78
N ARG A 190 3.48 15.01 16.59
CA ARG A 190 3.65 13.60 16.27
C ARG A 190 2.59 12.80 17.00
N GLU A 191 1.85 12.01 16.25
CA GLU A 191 0.89 11.07 16.78
C GLU A 191 1.44 9.66 16.67
N ARG A 192 1.22 8.86 17.71
CA ARG A 192 1.38 7.41 17.71
C ARG A 192 0.02 6.76 17.81
N LEU A 193 -0.28 5.84 16.91
CA LEU A 193 -1.55 5.12 16.89
C LEU A 193 -1.35 3.61 16.77
N LYS A 194 -2.16 2.86 17.50
CA LYS A 194 -2.36 1.44 17.27
C LYS A 194 -3.34 1.24 16.14
N ALA A 195 -3.03 0.32 15.24
CA ALA A 195 -3.95 -0.08 14.20
C ALA A 195 -3.97 -1.60 14.00
N SER A 196 -5.14 -2.10 13.61
CA SER A 196 -5.30 -3.46 13.10
C SER A 196 -6.21 -3.45 11.87
N VAL A 197 -6.04 -4.46 11.02
CA VAL A 197 -6.91 -4.70 9.87
C VAL A 197 -7.64 -6.02 10.11
N GLU A 198 -8.93 -5.94 10.34
CA GLU A 198 -9.84 -7.08 10.49
C GLU A 198 -10.18 -7.65 9.11
N ILE A 199 -10.37 -8.97 9.03
CA ILE A 199 -10.98 -9.66 7.89
C ILE A 199 -12.38 -10.11 8.30
N GLU A 200 -13.39 -9.82 7.49
CA GLU A 200 -14.78 -10.18 7.79
C GLU A 200 -14.91 -11.68 8.08
N GLY A 201 -15.45 -12.01 9.26
CA GLY A 201 -15.66 -13.39 9.69
C GLY A 201 -14.42 -14.12 10.21
N GLN A 202 -13.27 -13.45 10.39
CA GLN A 202 -12.08 -14.05 10.97
C GLN A 202 -11.70 -13.42 12.32
N GLU A 203 -11.29 -14.25 13.28
CA GLU A 203 -10.82 -13.78 14.59
C GLU A 203 -9.41 -13.17 14.50
N LYS A 204 -8.53 -13.79 13.68
CA LYS A 204 -7.16 -13.31 13.50
C LYS A 204 -7.16 -12.15 12.50
N PRO A 205 -6.64 -10.96 12.85
CA PRO A 205 -6.56 -9.85 11.92
C PRO A 205 -5.56 -10.15 10.79
N ALA A 206 -5.73 -9.49 9.64
CA ALA A 206 -4.77 -9.51 8.55
C ALA A 206 -3.42 -8.94 8.96
N LEU A 207 -3.46 -7.81 9.68
CA LEU A 207 -2.28 -7.04 10.06
C LEU A 207 -2.51 -6.29 11.38
N VAL A 208 -1.43 -6.10 12.12
CA VAL A 208 -1.34 -5.15 13.24
C VAL A 208 -0.15 -4.22 13.03
N ALA A 209 -0.30 -2.96 13.46
CA ALA A 209 0.74 -1.95 13.32
C ALA A 209 0.73 -0.92 14.45
N THR A 210 1.92 -0.37 14.72
CA THR A 210 2.08 0.92 15.39
C THR A 210 2.47 1.95 14.33
N TRP A 211 1.56 2.87 14.04
CA TRP A 211 1.70 3.86 12.99
C TRP A 211 1.97 5.25 13.58
N LEU A 212 2.92 5.97 12.99
CA LEU A 212 3.28 7.33 13.32
C LEU A 212 2.77 8.30 12.24
N ALA A 213 2.08 9.34 12.67
CA ALA A 213 1.67 10.46 11.81
C ALA A 213 2.32 11.77 12.27
N LEU A 214 2.60 12.64 11.33
CA LEU A 214 3.11 13.99 11.58
C LEU A 214 2.10 15.02 11.07
N TYR A 215 1.70 15.92 11.96
CA TYR A 215 0.80 17.04 11.68
C TYR A 215 1.56 18.36 11.79
N VAL A 216 1.26 19.28 10.87
CA VAL A 216 1.76 20.65 10.89
C VAL A 216 0.56 21.60 10.82
N THR A 217 0.47 22.53 11.78
CA THR A 217 -0.57 23.56 11.88
C THR A 217 -0.05 24.96 11.53
#